data_AF-T1BSW1-F1
#
_entry.id   AF-T1BSW1-F1
#
_cell.length_a   1.000
_cell.length_b   1.000
_cell.length_c   1.000
_cell.angle_alpha   90.00
_cell.angle_beta   90.00
_cell.angle_gamma   90.00
#
_symmetry.space_group_name_H-M   'P 1'
#
loop_
_entity.id
_entity.type
_entity.pdbx_description
1 polymer ?
#
loop_
_entity_poly.entity_id
_entity_poly.type
_entity_poly.pdbx_seq_one_letter_code
_entity_poly.pdbx_strand_id
1 'polypeptide(L)'
;GPNTGGMGAYSPAPLVTPELHARIMREVIEPTILGLAADGTPYTGFLYAGLMIAADGAPRVLEFNCRLGDPETQPVLSRLRSDLTPLCEAALTGRLDTVSA
;
A
#
# COMPACT_ATOMS: atom_id res chain seq x y z
N GLY A 1 -16.60 19.98 -8.88
CA GLY A 1 -16.10 19.60 -10.21
C GLY A 1 -16.26 18.09 -10.38
N PRO A 2 -16.01 17.53 -11.57
CA PRO A 2 -15.97 16.08 -11.75
C PRO A 2 -14.84 15.46 -10.91
N ASN A 3 -14.94 14.17 -10.62
CA ASN A 3 -13.84 13.42 -9.99
C ASN A 3 -12.59 13.50 -10.89
N THR A 4 -11.42 13.69 -10.27
CA THR A 4 -10.11 13.61 -10.94
C THR A 4 -9.36 12.38 -10.44
N GLY A 5 -8.21 12.04 -11.04
CA GLY A 5 -7.34 10.97 -10.53
C GLY A 5 -6.70 11.27 -9.16
N GLY A 6 -6.81 12.51 -8.67
CA GLY A 6 -6.16 13.02 -7.47
C GLY A 6 -5.50 14.37 -7.74
N MET A 7 -5.87 15.42 -7.00
CA MET A 7 -5.31 16.77 -7.20
C MET A 7 -4.08 17.06 -6.33
N GLY A 8 -3.79 16.18 -5.38
CA GLY A 8 -2.65 16.31 -4.47
C GLY A 8 -2.72 15.27 -3.35
N ALA A 9 -1.57 14.96 -2.78
CA ALA A 9 -1.43 14.02 -1.66
C ALA A 9 -0.37 14.52 -0.67
N TYR A 10 -0.39 13.97 0.55
CA TYR A 10 0.61 14.25 1.58
C TYR A 10 0.93 12.99 2.37
N SER A 11 2.10 12.94 3.00
CA SER A 11 2.61 11.77 3.72
C SER A 11 3.40 12.20 4.96
N PRO A 12 3.21 11.59 6.14
CA PRO A 12 2.26 10.51 6.43
C PRO A 12 0.84 11.07 6.61
N ALA A 13 -0.17 10.21 6.49
CA ALA A 13 -1.56 10.58 6.80
C ALA A 13 -1.83 10.38 8.31
N PRO A 14 -2.05 11.44 9.11
CA PRO A 14 -2.25 11.35 10.56
C PRO A 14 -3.47 10.51 10.98
N LEU A 15 -4.43 10.32 10.08
CA LEU A 15 -5.59 9.47 10.29
C LEU A 15 -5.19 8.01 10.54
N VAL A 16 -4.07 7.56 9.98
CA VAL A 16 -3.61 6.16 10.10
C VAL A 16 -2.79 6.01 11.38
N THR A 17 -3.48 5.73 12.49
CA THR A 17 -2.84 5.39 13.77
C THR A 17 -2.18 4.01 13.71
N PRO A 18 -1.26 3.65 14.64
CA PRO A 18 -0.67 2.31 14.69
C PRO A 18 -1.71 1.18 14.79
N GLU A 19 -2.78 1.40 15.55
CA GLU A 19 -3.87 0.43 15.73
C GLU A 19 -4.66 0.23 14.44
N LEU A 20 -4.96 1.34 13.75
CA LEU A 20 -5.65 1.30 12.46
C LEU A 20 -4.77 0.66 11.38
N HIS A 21 -3.47 0.98 11.37
CA HIS A 21 -2.49 0.36 10.47
C HIS A 21 -2.46 -1.17 10.66
N ALA A 22 -2.38 -1.64 11.91
CA ALA A 22 -2.41 -3.06 12.22
C ALA A 22 -3.72 -3.74 11.79
N ARG A 23 -4.87 -3.06 11.93
CA ARG A 23 -6.15 -3.54 11.39
C ARG A 23 -6.11 -3.65 9.87
N ILE A 24 -5.62 -2.63 9.17
CA ILE A 24 -5.51 -2.63 7.70
C ILE A 24 -4.64 -3.80 7.22
N MET A 25 -3.51 -4.04 7.87
CA MET A 25 -2.64 -5.16 7.51
C MET A 25 -3.35 -6.51 7.66
N ARG A 26 -3.95 -6.76 8.83
CA ARG A 26 -4.61 -8.03 9.15
C ARG A 26 -5.91 -8.28 8.38
N GLU A 27 -6.71 -7.22 8.17
CA GLU A 27 -8.07 -7.35 7.62
C GLU A 27 -8.10 -7.14 6.10
N VAL A 28 -7.07 -6.51 5.51
CA VAL A 28 -7.02 -6.18 4.08
C VAL A 28 -5.77 -6.73 3.40
N ILE A 29 -4.58 -6.25 3.78
CA ILE A 29 -3.37 -6.49 2.97
C ILE A 29 -2.94 -7.96 3.02
N GLU A 30 -2.79 -8.54 4.21
CA GLU A 30 -2.35 -9.93 4.38
C GLU A 30 -3.34 -10.92 3.73
N PRO A 31 -4.68 -10.83 3.97
CA PRO A 31 -5.63 -11.72 3.30
C PRO A 31 -5.63 -11.59 1.78
N THR A 32 -5.45 -10.38 1.23
CA THR A 32 -5.36 -10.19 -0.24
C THR A 32 -4.14 -10.92 -0.81
N ILE A 33 -2.96 -10.76 -0.22
CA ILE A 33 -1.73 -11.40 -0.72
C ILE A 33 -1.79 -12.92 -0.55
N LEU A 34 -2.26 -13.40 0.61
CA LEU A 34 -2.40 -14.84 0.87
C LEU A 34 -3.46 -15.49 -0.02
N GLY A 35 -4.58 -14.80 -0.29
CA GLY A 35 -5.62 -15.28 -1.20
C GLY A 35 -5.09 -15.44 -2.63
N LEU A 36 -4.40 -14.42 -3.15
CA LEU A 36 -3.78 -14.49 -4.48
C LEU A 36 -2.76 -15.63 -4.60
N ALA A 37 -1.96 -15.84 -3.56
CA ALA A 37 -1.04 -16.97 -3.49
C ALA A 37 -1.76 -18.32 -3.46
N ALA A 38 -2.85 -18.45 -2.68
CA ALA A 38 -3.66 -19.66 -2.61
C ALA A 38 -4.34 -20.00 -3.94
N ASP A 39 -4.71 -18.98 -4.72
CA ASP A 39 -5.26 -19.12 -6.08
C ASP A 39 -4.18 -19.43 -7.14
N GLY A 40 -2.93 -19.64 -6.74
CA GLY A 40 -1.81 -19.94 -7.64
C GLY A 40 -1.32 -18.73 -8.44
N THR A 41 -1.70 -17.51 -8.03
CA THR A 41 -1.34 -16.24 -8.70
C THR A 41 -0.64 -15.28 -7.73
N PRO A 42 0.51 -15.66 -7.15
CA PRO A 42 1.19 -14.83 -6.16
C PRO A 42 1.50 -13.44 -6.71
N TYR A 43 1.13 -12.41 -5.96
CA TYR A 43 1.29 -11.02 -6.38
C TYR A 43 2.69 -10.49 -6.06
N THR A 44 3.37 -9.91 -7.05
CA THR A 44 4.66 -9.23 -6.88
C THR A 44 4.61 -7.86 -7.54
N GLY A 45 4.89 -6.81 -6.78
CA GLY A 45 4.88 -5.42 -7.25
C GLY A 45 4.29 -4.47 -6.21
N PHE A 46 3.91 -3.28 -6.64
CA PHE A 46 3.21 -2.32 -5.78
C PHE A 46 1.73 -2.63 -5.73
N LEU A 47 1.20 -2.88 -4.53
CA LEU A 47 -0.24 -3.00 -4.29
C LEU A 47 -0.76 -1.68 -3.74
N TYR A 48 -1.52 -0.94 -4.53
CA TYR A 48 -2.20 0.27 -4.09
C TYR A 48 -3.61 -0.11 -3.60
N ALA A 49 -3.88 0.08 -2.31
CA ALA A 49 -5.18 -0.16 -1.71
C ALA A 49 -5.88 1.18 -1.41
N GLY A 50 -6.94 1.48 -2.17
CA GLY A 50 -7.82 2.61 -1.88
C GLY A 50 -8.73 2.26 -0.71
N LEU A 51 -8.56 2.92 0.43
CA LEU A 51 -9.32 2.62 1.65
C LEU A 51 -10.22 3.77 2.06
N MET A 52 -11.42 3.43 2.49
CA MET A 52 -12.30 4.30 3.25
C MET A 52 -12.35 3.83 4.70
N ILE A 53 -12.10 4.74 5.64
CA ILE A 53 -12.22 4.44 7.07
C ILE A 53 -13.61 4.84 7.52
N ALA A 54 -14.43 3.87 7.91
CA ALA A 54 -15.78 4.10 8.39
C ALA A 54 -15.77 4.81 9.75
N ALA A 55 -16.93 5.33 10.17
CA ALA A 55 -17.06 6.07 11.44
C ALA A 55 -16.73 5.23 12.68
N ASP A 56 -16.86 3.90 12.60
CA ASP A 56 -16.47 2.92 13.62
C ASP A 56 -14.98 2.52 13.55
N GLY A 57 -14.21 3.18 12.68
CA GLY A 57 -12.80 2.88 12.44
C GLY A 57 -12.55 1.63 11.60
N ALA A 58 -13.58 0.99 11.03
CA ALA A 58 -13.39 -0.17 10.16
C ALA A 58 -12.84 0.24 8.78
N PRO A 59 -11.73 -0.36 8.31
CA PRO A 59 -11.25 -0.12 6.95
C PRO A 59 -12.14 -0.85 5.94
N ARG A 60 -12.53 -0.14 4.87
CA ARG A 60 -13.27 -0.68 3.73
C ARG A 60 -12.44 -0.48 2.47
N VAL A 61 -12.23 -1.55 1.72
CA VAL A 61 -11.57 -1.48 0.41
C VAL A 61 -12.53 -0.87 -0.60
N LEU A 62 -12.11 0.20 -1.24
CA LEU A 62 -12.79 0.78 -2.38
C LEU A 62 -12.33 0.09 -3.67
N GLU A 63 -11.02 0.00 -3.84
CA GLU A 63 -10.39 -0.62 -5.01
C GLU A 63 -8.93 -0.99 -4.73
N PHE A 64 -8.40 -1.86 -5.59
CA PHE A 64 -6.97 -2.11 -5.71
C PHE A 64 -6.47 -1.64 -7.07
N ASN A 65 -5.27 -1.05 -7.10
CA ASN A 65 -4.50 -0.81 -8.31
C ASN A 65 -3.16 -1.55 -8.23
N CYS A 66 -2.69 -2.04 -9.37
CA CYS A 66 -1.48 -2.86 -9.46
C CYS A 66 -0.21 -2.06 -9.79
N ARG A 67 -0.14 -0.81 -9.32
CA ARG A 67 0.94 0.14 -9.58
C ARG A 67 1.05 1.15 -8.44
N LEU A 68 2.10 1.96 -8.50
CA LEU A 68 2.23 3.16 -7.69
C LEU A 68 1.04 4.12 -7.92
N GLY A 69 0.53 4.69 -6.83
CA GLY A 69 -0.53 5.71 -6.84
C GLY A 69 -0.02 7.03 -7.42
N ASP A 70 -0.91 7.86 -7.92
CA ASP A 70 -0.58 9.18 -8.44
C ASP A 70 -1.74 10.12 -8.09
N PRO A 71 -1.54 11.16 -7.26
CA PRO A 71 -0.26 11.76 -6.85
C PRO A 71 0.33 11.30 -5.50
N GLU A 72 -0.06 10.14 -4.98
CA GLU A 72 0.38 9.65 -3.66
C GLU A 72 1.86 9.27 -3.60
N THR A 73 2.43 8.81 -4.71
CA THR A 73 3.82 8.34 -4.78
C THR A 73 4.82 9.46 -4.54
N GLN A 74 4.52 10.66 -5.03
CA GLN A 74 5.40 11.83 -4.97
C GLN A 74 5.80 12.19 -3.52
N PRO A 75 4.87 12.40 -2.57
CA PRO A 75 5.22 12.66 -1.17
C PRO A 75 5.75 11.41 -0.44
N VAL A 76 5.39 10.19 -0.85
CA VAL A 76 5.91 8.95 -0.23
C VAL A 76 7.39 8.77 -0.55
N LEU A 77 7.76 8.80 -1.84
CA LEU A 77 9.15 8.65 -2.27
C LEU A 77 10.03 9.82 -1.82
N SER A 78 9.49 11.03 -1.72
CA SER A 78 10.23 12.18 -1.18
C SER A 78 10.66 12.02 0.29
N ARG A 79 10.03 11.09 1.02
CA ARG A 79 10.36 10.79 2.42
C ARG A 79 11.17 9.52 2.60
N LEU A 80 11.34 8.72 1.54
CA LEU A 80 12.11 7.48 1.57
C LEU A 80 13.58 7.81 1.85
N ARG A 81 14.16 7.16 2.86
CA ARG A 81 15.58 7.34 3.23
C ARG A 81 16.46 6.25 2.65
N SER A 82 15.91 5.05 2.44
CA SER A 82 16.59 3.97 1.75
C SER A 82 16.71 4.22 0.25
N ASP A 83 17.56 3.44 -0.41
CA ASP A 83 17.57 3.36 -1.86
C ASP A 83 16.39 2.49 -2.34
N LEU A 84 15.63 2.98 -3.31
CA LEU A 84 14.49 2.27 -3.89
C LEU A 84 14.93 1.07 -4.76
N THR A 85 16.08 1.17 -5.43
CA THR A 85 16.58 0.12 -6.32
C THR A 85 16.77 -1.24 -5.62
N PRO A 86 17.48 -1.33 -4.47
CA PRO A 86 17.63 -2.61 -3.76
C PRO A 86 16.30 -3.11 -3.16
N LEU A 87 15.35 -2.24 -2.82
CA LEU A 87 14.01 -2.67 -2.40
C LEU A 87 13.25 -3.36 -3.54
N CYS A 88 13.29 -2.77 -4.74
CA CYS A 88 12.69 -3.36 -5.93
C CYS A 88 13.37 -4.70 -6.31
N GLU A 89 14.70 -4.78 -6.24
CA GLU A 89 15.44 -6.02 -6.49
C GLU A 89 15.09 -7.11 -5.47
N ALA A 90 14.98 -6.76 -4.19
CA ALA A 90 14.55 -7.67 -3.14
C ALA A 90 13.13 -8.18 -3.37
N ALA A 91 12.19 -7.32 -3.79
CA ALA A 91 10.84 -7.73 -4.16
C ALA A 91 10.83 -8.71 -5.34
N LEU A 92 11.58 -8.41 -6.41
CA LEU A 92 11.66 -9.27 -7.60
C LEU A 92 12.32 -10.63 -7.32
N THR A 93 13.21 -10.70 -6.32
CA THR A 93 13.89 -11.93 -5.92
C THR A 93 13.22 -12.66 -4.74
N GLY A 94 12.06 -12.18 -4.27
CA GLY A 94 11.32 -12.81 -3.17
C GLY A 94 12.03 -12.72 -1.81
N ARG A 95 12.83 -11.67 -1.59
CA ARG A 95 13.63 -11.42 -0.39
C ARG A 95 13.31 -10.07 0.25
N LEU A 96 12.10 -9.56 0.06
CA LEU A 96 11.72 -8.25 0.58
C LEU A 96 11.78 -8.18 2.12
N ASP A 97 11.64 -9.33 2.79
CA ASP A 97 11.81 -9.51 4.24
C ASP A 97 13.26 -9.34 4.72
N THR A 98 14.26 -9.36 3.82
CA THR A 98 15.68 -9.23 4.18
C THR A 98 16.22 -7.81 4.04
N VAL A 99 15.40 -6.84 3.63
CA VAL A 99 15.79 -5.43 3.44
C VAL A 99 14.92 -4.49 4.28
N SER A 100 15.35 -3.24 4.46
CA SER A 100 14.62 -2.22 5.22
C SER A 100 14.52 -0.92 4.43
N ALA A 101 13.36 -0.27 4.52
CA ALA A 101 13.03 1.00 3.84
C ALA A 101 13.19 2.22 4.76
#